data_AF-A0A9D9MCK1-F1
#
_entry.id   AF-A0A9D9MCK1-F1
#
_cell.length_a   1.000
_cell.length_b   1.000
_cell.length_c   1.000
_cell.angle_alpha   90.00
_cell.angle_beta   90.00
_cell.angle_gamma   90.00
#
_symmetry.space_group_name_H-M   'P 1'
#
loop_
_entity.id
_entity.type
_entity.pdbx_description
1 polymer ?
#
loop_
_entity_poly.entity_id
_entity_poly.type
_entity_poly.pdbx_seq_one_letter_code
_entity_poly.pdbx_strand_id
1 'polypeptide(L)' 'MSKVVGFYDSGIGGLPYLEWLKKHTTGCSFRYLAESRHFPFGTKTEPEIKSIVSESIGRFIESEHPDLIVIACNTASVTA' A
#
# COMPACT_ATOMS: atom_id res chain seq x y z
N MET A 1 2.75 -20.63 9.94
CA MET A 1 2.54 -19.94 8.64
C MET A 1 3.16 -18.55 8.75
N SER A 2 3.86 -18.09 7.70
CA SER A 2 4.42 -16.73 7.65
C SER A 2 3.28 -15.73 7.48
N LYS A 3 3.27 -14.64 8.26
CA LYS A 3 2.27 -13.57 8.13
C LYS A 3 2.57 -12.70 6.91
N VAL A 4 1.56 -12.31 6.15
CA VAL A 4 1.73 -11.45 4.96
C VAL A 4 1.46 -9.99 5.32
N VAL A 5 2.47 -9.14 5.13
CA VAL A 5 2.33 -7.68 5.25
C VAL A 5 2.27 -7.06 3.86
N GLY A 6 1.12 -6.49 3.53
CA GLY A 6 0.90 -5.75 2.29
C GLY A 6 1.28 -4.28 2.44
N PHE A 7 2.06 -3.76 1.51
CA PHE A 7 2.37 -2.34 1.40
C PHE A 7 1.59 -1.75 0.24
N TYR A 8 0.96 -0.59 0.46
CA TYR A 8 0.27 0.18 -0.57
C TYR A 8 0.93 1.54 -0.72
N ASP A 9 1.30 1.92 -1.94
CA ASP A 9 1.75 3.27 -2.28
C ASP A 9 1.21 3.68 -3.65
N SER A 10 1.12 4.98 -3.91
CA SER A 10 0.80 5.54 -5.23
C SER A 10 1.91 5.29 -6.28
N GLY A 11 3.07 4.79 -5.85
CA GLY A 11 4.23 4.51 -6.70
C GLY A 11 5.27 3.67 -5.97
N ILE A 12 6.55 4.07 -6.07
CA ILE A 12 7.70 3.35 -5.48
C ILE A 12 8.31 4.05 -4.25
N GLY A 13 7.72 5.16 -3.80
CA GLY A 13 8.22 5.97 -2.69
C GLY A 13 8.17 5.23 -1.35
N GLY A 14 7.30 4.22 -1.23
CA GLY A 14 7.18 3.36 -0.06
C GLY A 14 8.23 2.24 0.06
N LEU A 15 9.02 1.96 -0.98
CA LEU A 15 10.00 0.86 -0.97
C LEU A 15 11.05 0.97 0.16
N PRO A 16 11.60 2.16 0.51
CA PRO A 16 12.53 2.28 1.63
C PRO A 16 11.92 1.84 2.98
N TYR A 17 10.63 2.08 3.21
CA TYR A 17 9.94 1.65 4.43
C TYR A 17 9.77 0.13 4.47
N LEU A 18 9.42 -0.48 3.33
CA LEU A 18 9.36 -1.92 3.18
C LEU A 18 10.73 -2.56 3.47
N GLU A 19 11.80 -2.03 2.89
CA GLU A 19 13.16 -2.54 3.09
C GLU A 19 13.63 -2.36 4.53
N TRP A 20 13.24 -1.27 5.21
CA TRP A 20 13.48 -1.11 6.63
C TRP A 20 12.75 -2.19 7.45
N LEU A 21 11.46 -2.44 7.19
CA LEU A 21 10.68 -3.43 7.93
C LEU A 21 11.19 -4.86 7.70
N LYS A 22 11.55 -5.21 6.47
CA LYS A 22 12.16 -6.49 6.12
C LYS A 22 13.45 -6.79 6.89
N LYS A 23 14.25 -5.75 7.20
CA LYS A 23 15.49 -5.90 7.98
C LYS A 23 15.24 -6.06 9.48
N HIS A 24 14.12 -5.57 10.00
CA HIS A 24 13.82 -5.53 11.43
C HIS A 24 12.71 -6.51 11.83
N THR A 25 12.19 -7.33 10.91
CA THR A 25 11.11 -8.29 11.19
C THR A 25 11.43 -9.62 10.52
N THR A 26 11.33 -10.69 11.32
CA THR A 26 11.47 -12.08 10.85
C THR A 26 10.12 -12.79 10.87
N GLY A 27 9.92 -13.77 9.98
CA GLY A 27 8.69 -14.58 9.97
C GLY A 27 7.49 -13.91 9.28
N CYS A 28 7.74 -12.83 8.54
CA CYS A 28 6.77 -12.17 7.68
C CYS A 28 7.19 -12.28 6.20
N SER A 29 6.20 -12.47 5.35
CA SER A 29 6.30 -12.30 3.91
C SER A 29 5.76 -10.92 3.55
N PHE A 30 6.30 -10.31 2.51
CA PHE A 30 5.89 -8.97 2.11
C PHE A 30 5.30 -8.96 0.70
N ARG A 31 4.30 -8.10 0.51
CA ARG A 31 3.68 -7.78 -0.79
C ARG A 31 3.64 -6.28 -0.95
N TYR A 32 3.76 -5.80 -2.18
CA TYR A 32 3.78 -4.37 -2.46
C TYR A 32 2.89 -4.08 -3.66
N LEU A 33 1.89 -3.23 -3.44
CA LEU A 33 1.03 -2.67 -4.47
C LEU A 33 1.46 -1.24 -4.76
N ALA A 34 1.96 -1.03 -5.97
CA ALA A 34 2.19 0.29 -6.54
C ALA A 34 0.97 0.70 -7.38
N GLU A 35 0.20 1.68 -6.93
CA GLU A 35 -0.98 2.20 -7.62
C GLU A 35 -0.59 3.24 -8.69
N SER A 36 0.19 2.79 -9.67
CA SER A 36 0.75 3.66 -10.71
C SER A 36 -0.30 4.12 -11.73
N ARG A 37 -1.44 3.43 -11.85
CA ARG A 37 -2.50 3.78 -12.82
C ARG A 37 -3.08 5.17 -12.58
N HIS A 38 -3.14 5.57 -11.31
CA HIS A 38 -3.72 6.83 -10.86
C HIS A 38 -2.67 7.82 -10.35
N PHE A 39 -1.39 7.58 -10.63
CA PHE A 39 -0.32 8.51 -10.26
C PHE A 39 -0.39 9.81 -11.10
N PRO A 40 -0.06 10.99 -10.55
CA PRO A 40 0.17 11.29 -9.13
C PRO A 40 -1.14 11.54 -8.37
N PHE A 41 -1.15 11.28 -7.06
CA PHE A 41 -2.34 11.52 -6.21
C PHE A 41 -2.54 12.99 -5.87
N GLY A 42 -1.46 13.79 -5.86
CA GLY A 42 -1.55 15.22 -5.53
C GLY A 42 -2.38 16.07 -6.49
N THR A 43 -2.78 15.54 -7.67
CA THR A 43 -3.65 16.23 -8.63
C THR A 43 -5.11 15.81 -8.51
N LYS A 44 -5.47 15.01 -7.49
CA LYS A 44 -6.80 14.43 -7.32
C LYS A 44 -7.50 15.03 -6.10
N THR A 45 -8.81 15.05 -6.15
CA THR A 45 -9.66 15.45 -5.03
C THR A 45 -9.70 14.36 -3.97
N GLU A 46 -10.03 14.72 -2.73
CA GLU A 46 -10.14 13.74 -1.64
C GLU A 46 -11.12 12.60 -1.93
N PRO A 47 -12.33 12.84 -2.50
CA PRO A 47 -13.25 11.76 -2.84
C PRO A 47 -12.68 10.79 -3.89
N GLU A 48 -11.95 11.31 -4.89
CA GLU A 48 -11.28 10.48 -5.89
C GLU A 48 -10.20 9.60 -5.23
N ILE A 49 -9.37 10.17 -4.35
CA ILE A 49 -8.33 9.42 -3.64
C ILE A 49 -8.96 8.31 -2.79
N LYS A 50 -10.01 8.61 -2.02
CA LYS A 50 -10.73 7.61 -1.21
C LYS A 50 -11.27 6.46 -2.05
N SER A 51 -11.88 6.77 -3.20
CA SER A 51 -12.41 5.76 -4.12
C SER A 51 -11.30 4.88 -4.68
N ILE A 52 -10.22 5.49 -5.19
CA ILE A 52 -9.08 4.78 -5.79
C ILE A 52 -8.40 3.88 -4.76
N VAL A 53 -8.13 4.40 -3.55
CA VAL A 53 -7.47 3.65 -2.48
C VAL A 53 -8.33 2.46 -2.07
N SER A 54 -9.63 2.67 -1.85
CA SER A 54 -10.55 1.60 -1.43
C SER A 54 -10.65 0.49 -2.48
N GLU A 55 -10.80 0.82 -3.75
CA GLU A 55 -10.87 -0.17 -4.84
C GLU A 55 -9.54 -0.94 -4.97
N SER A 56 -8.42 -0.22 -4.89
CA SER A 56 -7.10 -0.82 -5.10
C SER A 56 -6.71 -1.74 -3.94
N ILE A 57 -6.99 -1.33 -2.70
CA ILE A 57 -6.82 -2.17 -1.51
C ILE A 57 -7.78 -3.37 -1.55
N GLY A 58 -9.03 -3.19 -1.97
CA GLY A 58 -9.97 -4.31 -2.13
C GLY A 58 -9.42 -5.39 -3.06
N ARG A 59 -8.96 -5.01 -4.26
CA ARG A 59 -8.30 -5.95 -5.20
C ARG A 59 -7.05 -6.59 -4.61
N PHE A 60 -6.27 -5.83 -3.84
CA PHE A 60 -5.07 -6.35 -3.19
C PHE A 60 -5.38 -7.40 -2.13
N ILE A 61 -6.45 -7.19 -1.35
CA ILE A 61 -6.93 -8.15 -0.36
C ILE A 61 -7.38 -9.45 -1.02
N GLU A 62 -8.13 -9.34 -2.13
CA GLU A 62 -8.63 -10.48 -2.88
C GLU A 62 -7.52 -11.30 -3.55
N SER A 63 -6.47 -10.65 -4.04
CA SER A 63 -5.39 -11.32 -4.80
C SER A 63 -4.25 -11.83 -3.92
N GLU A 64 -3.87 -11.08 -2.88
CA GLU A 64 -2.64 -11.34 -2.12
C GLU A 64 -2.89 -11.74 -0.67
N HIS A 65 -4.14 -11.66 -0.20
CA HIS A 65 -4.57 -12.08 1.14
C HIS A 65 -3.64 -11.61 2.29
N PRO A 66 -3.33 -10.30 2.40
CA PRO A 66 -2.50 -9.78 3.47
C PRO A 66 -3.18 -9.90 4.83
N ASP A 67 -2.40 -10.25 5.86
CA ASP A 67 -2.84 -10.21 7.27
C ASP A 67 -2.87 -8.76 7.81
N LEU A 68 -2.03 -7.88 7.26
CA LEU A 68 -1.89 -6.47 7.63
C LEU A 68 -1.58 -5.65 6.39
N ILE A 69 -2.18 -4.46 6.29
CA ILE A 69 -1.87 -3.49 5.23
C ILE A 69 -1.23 -2.24 5.83
N VAL A 70 -0.12 -1.81 5.24
CA VAL A 70 0.59 -0.57 5.51
C VAL A 70 0.35 0.39 4.35
N ILE A 71 -0.25 1.54 4.62
CA ILE A 71 -0.37 2.64 3.66
C ILE A 71 0.93 3.46 3.73
N ALA A 72 1.80 3.27 2.75
CA ALA A 72 3.13 3.89 2.66
C ALA A 72 3.16 5.18 1.83
N CYS A 73 2.02 5.59 1.25
CA CYS A 73 1.84 6.87 0.58
C CYS A 73 1.36 7.93 1.57
N ASN A 74 2.11 9.02 1.74
CA ASN A 74 1.70 10.12 2.63
C ASN A 74 0.33 10.70 2.26
N THR A 75 0.10 11.00 0.97
CA THR A 75 -1.17 11.55 0.50
C THR A 75 -2.33 10.60 0.76
N ALA A 76 -2.17 9.29 0.49
CA ALA A 76 -3.21 8.33 0.81
C ALA A 76 -3.45 8.22 2.32
N SER A 77 -2.39 8.24 3.14
CA SER A 77 -2.49 8.05 4.60
C SER A 77 -3.24 9.14 5.34
N VAL A 78 -3.27 10.38 4.81
CA VAL A 78 -3.97 11.50 5.44
C VAL A 78 -5.37 11.73 4.87
N THR A 79 -5.66 11.15 3.71
CA THR A 79 -6.91 11.38 2.98
C THR A 79 -7.87 10.21 3.05
N ALA A 80 -7.36 8.96 3.03
CA ALA A 80 -8.16 7.74 2.96
C ALA A 80 -8.47 7.13 4.34
#